data_AF-A0A1Q9PHR7-F1
#
_entry.id   AF-A0A1Q9PHR7-F1
#
_cell.length_a   1.000
_cell.length_b   1.000
_cell.length_c   1.000
_cell.angle_alpha   90.00
_cell.angle_beta   90.00
_cell.angle_gamma   90.00
#
_symmetry.space_group_name_H-M   'P 1'
#
loop_
_entity.id
_entity.type
_entity.pdbx_description
1 polymer ?
#
loop_
_entity_poly.entity_id
_entity_poly.type
_entity_poly.pdbx_seq_one_letter_code
_entity_poly.pdbx_strand_id
1 'polypeptide(L)'
;MSSRRMTPGAVYYVPNFPYEDGTPGDERPGLFLGYKTIDGKKFMLFLKVTRHPHITREPINTQLLYGPGLKNIPSYVQCDW
;
A
#
# COMPACT_ATOMS: atom_id res chain seq x y z
N MET A 1 -1.18 2.35 25.87
CA MET A 1 -1.16 1.73 24.52
C MET A 1 -0.24 2.55 23.63
N SER A 2 0.93 2.01 23.27
CA SER A 2 1.84 2.69 22.33
C SER A 2 1.17 2.76 20.96
N SER A 3 0.65 3.93 20.56
CA SER A 3 0.28 4.16 19.17
C SER A 3 1.56 4.08 18.35
N ARG A 4 1.81 2.92 17.73
CA ARG A 4 2.93 2.80 16.79
C ARG A 4 2.63 3.78 15.66
N ARG A 5 3.30 4.94 15.69
CA ARG A 5 3.27 5.89 14.58
C ARG A 5 3.81 5.14 13.36
N MET A 6 3.02 5.15 12.30
CA MET A 6 3.46 4.58 11.03
C MET A 6 4.48 5.52 10.40
N THR A 7 5.49 4.96 9.77
CA THR A 7 6.59 5.70 9.16
C THR A 7 6.38 5.74 7.65
N PRO A 8 6.28 6.92 7.02
CA PRO A 8 6.19 7.02 5.56
C PRO A 8 7.33 6.26 4.88
N GLY A 9 7.02 5.51 3.81
CA GLY A 9 7.95 4.63 3.12
C GLY A 9 8.10 3.24 3.73
N ALA A 10 7.52 2.95 4.90
CA ALA A 10 7.47 1.60 5.43
C ALA A 10 6.27 0.81 4.88
N VAL A 11 6.46 -0.51 4.75
CA VAL A 11 5.41 -1.44 4.31
C VAL A 11 4.70 -2.00 5.54
N TYR A 12 3.38 -2.05 5.46
CA TYR A 12 2.52 -2.61 6.50
C TYR A 12 1.50 -3.55 5.88
N TYR A 13 1.03 -4.53 6.64
CA TYR A 13 -0.15 -5.31 6.28
C TYR A 13 -1.39 -4.49 6.62
N VAL A 14 -2.17 -4.16 5.59
CA VAL A 14 -3.38 -3.36 5.70
C VAL A 14 -4.57 -4.29 5.58
N PRO A 15 -5.43 -4.40 6.61
CA PRO A 15 -6.65 -5.19 6.53
C PRO A 15 -7.65 -4.51 5.60
N ASN A 16 -8.44 -5.32 4.88
CA ASN A 16 -9.51 -4.84 4.01
C ASN A 16 -9.04 -3.88 2.92
N PHE A 17 -7.88 -4.11 2.30
CA PHE A 17 -7.42 -3.25 1.21
C PHE A 17 -8.39 -3.42 0.02
N PRO A 18 -9.19 -2.40 -0.33
CA PRO A 18 -10.31 -2.58 -1.25
C PRO A 18 -9.87 -3.05 -2.62
N TYR A 19 -10.69 -3.90 -3.24
CA TYR A 19 -10.56 -4.25 -4.64
C TYR A 19 -10.91 -3.05 -5.53
N GLU A 20 -10.54 -3.11 -6.81
CA GLU A 20 -10.83 -2.03 -7.78
C GLU A 20 -12.33 -1.81 -7.99
N ASP A 21 -13.17 -2.81 -7.68
CA ASP A 21 -14.62 -2.73 -7.70
C ASP A 21 -15.24 -2.13 -6.42
N GLY A 22 -14.41 -1.70 -5.47
CA GLY A 22 -14.84 -1.09 -4.21
C GLY A 22 -15.29 -2.09 -3.13
N THR A 23 -15.23 -3.39 -3.40
CA THR A 23 -15.54 -4.41 -2.38
C THR A 23 -14.43 -4.46 -1.32
N PRO A 24 -14.77 -4.75 -0.03
CA PRO A 24 -13.75 -4.98 0.99
C PRO A 24 -12.81 -6.09 0.56
N GLY A 25 -11.52 -5.79 0.45
CA GLY A 25 -10.55 -6.78 0.00
C GLY A 25 -9.92 -7.56 1.13
N ASP A 26 -8.85 -8.28 0.80
CA ASP A 26 -8.10 -9.06 1.77
C ASP A 26 -7.01 -8.23 2.46
N GLU A 27 -6.38 -8.81 3.49
CA GLU A 27 -5.15 -8.27 4.04
C GLU A 27 -4.04 -8.27 2.98
N ARG A 28 -3.49 -7.09 2.67
CA ARG A 28 -2.43 -6.93 1.66
C ARG A 28 -1.31 -6.02 2.15
N PRO A 29 -0.07 -6.22 1.69
CA PRO A 29 0.99 -5.26 1.95
C PRO A 29 0.67 -3.93 1.25
N GLY A 30 0.82 -2.84 2.00
CA GLY A 30 0.67 -1.48 1.52
C GLY A 30 1.85 -0.62 1.93
N LEU A 31 2.35 0.20 1.01
CA LEU A 31 3.38 1.19 1.30
C LEU A 31 2.70 2.42 1.92
N PHE A 32 3.01 2.72 3.18
CA PHE A 32 2.42 3.87 3.86
C PHE A 32 3.02 5.17 3.34
N LEU A 33 2.18 6.08 2.86
CA LEU A 33 2.61 7.40 2.39
C LEU A 33 2.50 8.48 3.46
N GLY A 34 1.63 8.29 4.45
CA GLY A 34 1.33 9.29 5.46
C GLY A 34 -0.15 9.39 5.76
N TYR A 35 -0.53 10.52 6.36
CA TYR A 35 -1.91 10.79 6.72
C TYR A 35 -2.47 11.94 5.89
N LYS A 36 -3.75 11.86 5.52
CA LYS A 36 -4.50 12.94 4.89
C LYS A 36 -5.76 13.23 5.67
N THR A 37 -6.07 14.50 5.89
CA THR A 37 -7.32 14.91 6.54
C THR A 37 -8.32 15.31 5.46
N ILE A 38 -9.51 14.71 5.49
CA ILE A 38 -10.64 15.04 4.60
C ILE A 38 -11.87 15.19 5.50
N ASP A 39 -12.57 16.32 5.40
CA ASP A 39 -13.76 16.63 6.21
C ASP A 39 -13.55 16.43 7.72
N GLY A 40 -12.39 16.84 8.23
CA GLY A 40 -12.01 16.69 9.64
C GLY A 40 -11.65 15.25 10.06
N LYS A 41 -11.77 14.26 9.18
CA LYS A 41 -11.39 12.86 9.42
C LYS A 41 -9.99 12.59 8.90
N LYS A 42 -9.19 11.89 9.69
CA LYS A 42 -7.80 11.51 9.34
C LYS A 42 -7.77 10.13 8.71
N PHE A 43 -7.33 10.07 7.47
CA PHE A 43 -7.17 8.85 6.67
C PHE A 43 -5.69 8.49 6.56
N MET A 44 -5.41 7.19 6.50
CA MET A 44 -4.10 6.66 6.17
C MET A 44 -4.02 6.46 4.67
N LEU A 45 -2.95 6.96 4.05
CA LEU A 45 -2.70 6.79 2.63
C LEU A 45 -1.74 5.61 2.44
N PHE A 46 -2.14 4.67 1.59
CA PHE A 46 -1.32 3.54 1.20
C PHE A 46 -1.29 3.39 -0.31
N LEU A 47 -0.14 3.00 -0.84
CA LEU A 47 -0.05 2.45 -2.20
C LEU A 47 -0.08 0.92 -2.13
N LYS A 48 -0.78 0.31 -3.07
CA LYS A 48 -0.91 -1.14 -3.18
C LYS A 48 0.45 -1.74 -3.53
N VAL A 49 0.88 -2.74 -2.76
CA VAL A 49 2.08 -3.53 -3.10
C VAL A 49 1.62 -4.86 -3.71
N THR A 50 2.05 -5.14 -4.94
CA THR A 50 1.70 -6.35 -5.69
C THR A 50 2.94 -7.15 -6.08
N ARG A 51 2.78 -8.46 -6.24
CA ARG A 51 3.82 -9.35 -6.81
C ARG A 51 3.72 -9.47 -8.32
N HIS A 52 2.54 -9.18 -8.86
CA HIS A 52 2.27 -9.23 -10.29
C HIS A 52 2.22 -7.80 -10.79
N PRO A 53 3.25 -7.31 -11.51
CA PRO A 53 3.10 -6.07 -12.26
C PRO A 53 2.05 -6.33 -13.33
N HIS A 54 0.85 -5.80 -13.17
CA HIS A 54 -0.09 -5.75 -14.28
C HIS A 54 0.52 -4.79 -15.31
N ILE A 55 1.05 -5.34 -16.41
CA ILE A 55 1.51 -4.59 -17.58
C ILE A 55 0.26 -4.16 -18.34
N THR A 56 -0.58 -3.33 -17.74
CA THR A 56 -1.74 -2.76 -18.43
C THR A 56 -1.87 -1.32 -18.01
N ARG A 57 -1.40 -0.45 -18.92
CA ARG A 57 -1.49 1.02 -18.93
C ARG A 57 -0.62 1.72 -17.89
N GLU A 58 0.65 1.89 -18.26
CA GLU A 58 1.67 2.73 -17.60
C GLU A 58 1.31 3.31 -16.21
N PRO A 59 1.29 2.49 -15.14
CA PRO A 59 1.50 3.01 -13.79
C PRO A 59 3.02 3.09 -13.58
N ILE A 60 3.51 4.12 -12.91
CA ILE A 60 4.92 4.20 -12.49
C ILE A 60 5.15 3.13 -11.41
N ASN A 61 5.32 1.88 -11.85
CA ASN A 61 5.58 0.75 -10.98
C ASN A 61 7.02 0.86 -10.49
N THR A 62 7.20 1.33 -9.26
CA THR A 62 8.52 1.35 -8.64
C THR A 62 8.79 -0.01 -8.01
N GLN A 63 9.90 -0.65 -8.40
CA GLN A 63 10.32 -1.91 -7.82
C GLN A 63 10.72 -1.71 -6.36
N LEU A 64 10.04 -2.41 -5.44
CA LEU A 64 10.53 -2.58 -4.08
C LEU A 64 11.42 -3.82 -4.06
N LEU A 65 12.72 -3.59 -3.92
CA LEU A 65 13.69 -4.67 -3.88
C LEU A 65 13.48 -5.52 -2.62
N TYR A 66 13.35 -4.90 -1.44
CA TYR A 66 13.15 -5.59 -0.16
C TYR A 66 12.47 -4.66 0.86
N GLY A 67 11.54 -5.19 1.68
CA GLY A 67 10.88 -4.43 2.74
C GLY A 67 10.50 -5.33 3.92
N PRO A 68 10.51 -4.84 5.17
CA PRO A 68 10.05 -5.62 6.33
C PRO A 68 8.60 -6.09 6.09
N GLY A 69 8.35 -7.39 6.18
CA GLY A 69 7.05 -8.01 5.89
C GLY A 69 6.88 -8.54 4.46
N LEU A 70 7.76 -8.18 3.53
CA LEU A 70 7.83 -8.83 2.22
C LEU A 70 8.78 -10.03 2.35
N LYS A 71 8.32 -11.26 2.05
CA LYS A 71 9.03 -12.53 2.27
C LYS A 71 10.29 -12.73 1.38
N ASN A 72 11.12 -11.69 1.18
CA ASN A 72 12.24 -11.63 0.22
C ASN A 72 11.83 -11.93 -1.23
N ILE A 73 10.60 -11.58 -1.60
CA ILE A 73 10.06 -11.79 -2.95
C ILE A 73 9.99 -10.42 -3.65
N PRO A 74 10.47 -10.29 -4.90
CA PRO A 74 10.33 -9.08 -5.70
C PRO A 74 8.87 -8.60 -5.70
N SER A 75 8.66 -7.34 -5.35
CA SER A 75 7.32 -6.73 -5.28
C SER A 75 7.35 -5.32 -5.86
N TYR A 76 6.18 -4.82 -6.25
CA TYR A 76 6.03 -3.55 -6.95
C TYR A 76 4.98 -2.70 -6.26
N VAL A 77 5.23 -1.40 -6.20
CA VAL A 77 4.22 -0.42 -5.77
C VAL A 77 3.44 0.01 -7.00
N GLN A 78 2.13 -0.17 -6.96
CA GLN A 78 1.23 0.28 -8.01
C GLN A 78 0.72 1.69 -7.66
N CYS A 79 0.97 2.64 -8.57
CA CYS A 79 0.49 4.02 -8.52
C CYS A 79 -0.51 4.22 -9.66
N ASP A 80 -1.80 4.05 -9.38
CA ASP A 80 -2.87 4.37 -10.33
C ASP A 80 -3.29 5.84 -10.13
N TRP A 81 -3.29 6.63 -11.21
CA TRP A 81 -3.71 8.05 -11.22
C TRP A 81 -5.16 8.19 -11.71
#